data_AF-A0A9P1NH03-F1
#
_entry.id   AF-A0A9P1NH03-F1
#
_cell.length_a   1.000
_cell.length_b   1.000
_cell.length_c   1.000
_cell.angle_alpha   90.00
_cell.angle_beta   90.00
_cell.angle_gamma   90.00
#
_symmetry.space_group_name_H-M   'P 1'
#
loop_
_entity.id
_entity.type
_entity.pdbx_description
1 polymer ?
#
loop_
_entity_poly.entity_id
_entity_poly.type
_entity_poly.pdbx_seq_one_letter_code
_entity_poly.pdbx_strand_id
1 'polypeptide(L)'
;MVIEEINKKFLKRNVAKSFTAYPLYKCKAKGDIKLEQKQFNRLQLAADSGAIPYVTKEAERIAHLIPDFTSFEQECYQAIGRTLENLAENGREKKALIQRIIRETRHRFVKNRRSRDEIAIEAINEEGTVWEPEDTLASVEDAVLLKEKVALLAQDDERKKLILDTWTRGCTNDTEVSTLLAQRFGGNAPSHRKFIQRFRSNCQRELTA
;
A
#
# COMPACT_ATOMS: atom_id res chain seq x y z
N MET A 1 -31.42 -14.69 8.31
CA MET A 1 -31.55 -13.50 7.43
C MET A 1 -30.69 -12.31 7.87
N VAL A 2 -30.72 -11.85 9.13
CA VAL A 2 -29.98 -10.63 9.54
C VAL A 2 -28.44 -10.77 9.47
N ILE A 3 -27.89 -11.94 9.83
CA ILE A 3 -26.43 -12.17 9.86
C ILE A 3 -25.82 -12.20 8.44
N GLU A 4 -26.51 -12.81 7.47
CA GLU A 4 -26.05 -12.85 6.07
C GLU A 4 -26.01 -11.45 5.44
N GLU A 5 -26.94 -10.58 5.84
CA GLU A 5 -27.04 -9.22 5.32
C GLU A 5 -25.99 -8.28 5.93
N ILE A 6 -25.65 -8.49 7.20
CA ILE A 6 -24.52 -7.83 7.87
C ILE A 6 -23.20 -8.29 7.23
N ASN A 7 -23.01 -9.60 7.01
CA ASN A 7 -21.82 -10.14 6.35
C ASN A 7 -21.67 -9.61 4.92
N LYS A 8 -22.75 -9.55 4.14
CA LYS A 8 -22.75 -8.94 2.79
C LYS A 8 -22.42 -7.45 2.82
N LYS A 9 -22.95 -6.68 3.79
CA LYS A 9 -22.64 -5.26 3.94
C LYS A 9 -21.19 -5.03 4.36
N PHE A 10 -20.64 -5.84 5.26
CA PHE A 10 -19.24 -5.78 5.69
C PHE A 10 -18.28 -6.11 4.54
N LEU A 11 -18.55 -7.19 3.79
CA LEU A 11 -17.81 -7.55 2.58
C LEU A 11 -17.87 -6.44 1.53
N LYS A 12 -19.04 -5.90 1.22
CA LYS A 12 -19.16 -4.79 0.25
C LYS A 12 -18.42 -3.53 0.70
N ARG A 13 -18.47 -3.18 1.98
CA ARG A 13 -17.84 -1.96 2.52
C ARG A 13 -16.30 -2.06 2.54
N ASN A 14 -15.75 -3.25 2.78
CA ASN A 14 -14.31 -3.48 2.76
C ASN A 14 -13.75 -3.73 1.35
N VAL A 15 -14.50 -4.43 0.49
CA VAL A 15 -14.14 -4.63 -0.93
C VAL A 15 -14.23 -3.32 -1.72
N ALA A 16 -15.22 -2.46 -1.47
CA ALA A 16 -15.30 -1.15 -2.13
C ALA A 16 -14.14 -0.23 -1.70
N LYS A 17 -13.76 -0.24 -0.42
CA LYS A 17 -12.62 0.57 0.08
C LYS A 17 -11.26 0.07 -0.43
N SER A 18 -11.12 -1.21 -0.78
CA SER A 18 -9.89 -1.72 -1.39
C SER A 18 -9.82 -1.52 -2.90
N PHE A 19 -10.95 -1.24 -3.59
CA PHE A 19 -11.00 -1.15 -5.05
C PHE A 19 -11.26 0.24 -5.63
N THR A 20 -11.86 1.20 -4.92
CA THR A 20 -12.34 2.45 -5.57
C THR A 20 -11.44 3.69 -5.42
N ALA A 21 -10.14 3.52 -5.17
CA ALA A 21 -9.21 4.67 -5.17
C ALA A 21 -7.80 4.31 -5.65
N TYR A 22 -7.66 3.69 -6.83
CA TYR A 22 -6.35 3.61 -7.49
C TYR A 22 -6.49 3.82 -9.00
N PRO A 23 -6.20 5.02 -9.52
CA PRO A 23 -5.87 5.14 -10.94
C PRO A 23 -4.46 4.58 -11.16
N LEU A 24 -4.34 3.77 -12.21
CA LEU A 24 -3.12 3.48 -12.97
C LEU A 24 -2.11 2.48 -12.36
N TYR A 25 -1.84 1.45 -13.16
CA TYR A 25 -0.84 0.39 -13.05
C TYR A 25 0.45 0.79 -12.31
N LYS A 26 0.52 0.51 -11.01
CA LYS A 26 1.77 0.29 -10.29
C LYS A 26 2.08 -1.20 -10.32
N CYS A 27 3.24 -1.59 -10.85
CA CYS A 27 3.74 -2.96 -10.77
C CYS A 27 4.00 -3.31 -9.30
N LYS A 28 3.00 -3.89 -8.60
CA LYS A 28 3.21 -4.46 -7.26
C LYS A 28 4.20 -5.62 -7.37
N ALA A 29 5.18 -5.70 -6.47
CA ALA A 29 6.12 -6.81 -6.48
C ALA A 29 5.36 -8.13 -6.24
N LYS A 30 5.79 -9.24 -6.86
CA LYS A 30 5.16 -10.57 -6.68
C LYS A 30 5.04 -11.00 -5.20
N GLY A 31 5.88 -10.47 -4.31
CA GLY A 31 5.80 -10.68 -2.86
C GLY A 31 4.62 -9.96 -2.20
N ASP A 32 4.34 -8.72 -2.60
CA ASP A 32 3.28 -7.89 -2.01
C ASP A 32 1.90 -8.46 -2.30
N ILE A 33 1.70 -8.96 -3.53
CA ILE A 33 0.44 -9.60 -3.96
C ILE A 33 0.14 -10.86 -3.13
N LYS A 34 1.17 -11.67 -2.82
CA LYS A 34 1.01 -12.88 -2.00
C LYS A 34 0.71 -12.54 -0.53
N LEU A 35 1.31 -11.48 0.00
CA LEU A 35 1.08 -11.03 1.37
C LEU A 35 -0.34 -10.47 1.53
N GLU A 36 -0.79 -9.62 0.60
CA GLU A 36 -2.15 -9.08 0.57
C GLU A 36 -3.19 -10.20 0.49
N GLN A 37 -2.98 -11.20 -0.37
CA GLN A 37 -3.89 -12.34 -0.48
C GLN A 37 -3.96 -13.15 0.82
N LYS A 38 -2.82 -13.37 1.49
CA LYS A 38 -2.78 -14.09 2.77
C LYS A 38 -3.51 -13.32 3.87
N GLN A 39 -3.32 -12.02 3.92
CA GLN A 39 -4.05 -11.14 4.84
C GLN A 39 -5.56 -11.17 4.58
N PHE A 40 -5.97 -11.12 3.31
CA PHE A 40 -7.37 -11.20 2.91
C PHE A 40 -7.99 -12.54 3.31
N ASN A 41 -7.31 -13.66 3.05
CA ASN A 41 -7.78 -14.99 3.43
C ASN A 41 -7.99 -15.13 4.95
N ARG A 42 -7.13 -14.49 5.76
CA ARG A 42 -7.27 -14.48 7.23
C ARG A 42 -8.50 -13.70 7.68
N LEU A 43 -8.73 -12.53 7.07
CA LEU A 43 -9.94 -11.73 7.35
C LEU A 43 -11.20 -12.52 7.02
N GLN A 44 -11.21 -13.19 5.87
CA GLN A 44 -12.31 -14.05 5.44
C GLN A 44 -12.54 -15.20 6.44
N LEU A 45 -11.48 -15.91 6.81
CA LEU A 45 -11.55 -17.01 7.79
C LEU A 45 -12.07 -16.55 9.16
N ALA A 46 -11.65 -15.37 9.62
CA ALA A 46 -12.13 -14.81 10.87
C ALA A 46 -13.62 -14.42 10.79
N ALA A 47 -14.07 -13.85 9.67
CA ALA A 47 -15.48 -13.55 9.43
C ALA A 47 -16.33 -14.83 9.45
N ASP A 48 -15.89 -15.87 8.73
CA ASP A 48 -16.59 -17.15 8.63
C ASP A 48 -16.60 -17.93 9.95
N SER A 49 -15.66 -17.66 10.86
CA SER A 49 -15.62 -18.26 12.19
C SER A 49 -16.69 -17.77 13.18
N GLY A 50 -17.47 -16.74 12.79
CA GLY A 50 -18.45 -16.10 13.66
C GLY A 50 -17.85 -15.15 14.70
N ALA A 51 -16.62 -14.65 14.46
CA ALA A 51 -15.91 -13.76 15.37
C ALA A 51 -16.47 -12.32 15.39
N ILE A 52 -17.08 -11.88 14.28
CA ILE A 52 -17.56 -10.50 14.06
C ILE A 52 -18.33 -9.92 15.28
N PRO A 53 -19.41 -10.55 15.79
CA PRO A 53 -20.16 -9.97 16.90
C PRO A 53 -19.35 -9.81 18.19
N TYR A 54 -18.33 -10.65 18.42
CA TYR A 54 -17.47 -10.53 19.60
C TYR A 54 -16.44 -9.40 19.44
N VAL A 55 -15.89 -9.23 18.25
CA VAL A 55 -14.93 -8.17 17.94
C VAL A 55 -15.62 -6.81 18.00
N THR A 56 -16.76 -6.63 17.33
CA THR A 56 -17.52 -5.36 17.33
C THR A 56 -17.94 -4.96 18.75
N LYS A 57 -18.45 -5.91 19.56
CA LYS A 57 -18.83 -5.64 20.95
C LYS A 57 -17.64 -5.18 21.80
N GLU A 58 -16.45 -5.75 21.60
CA GLU A 58 -15.26 -5.31 22.31
C GLU A 58 -14.72 -3.98 21.80
N ALA A 59 -14.82 -3.70 20.49
CA ALA A 59 -14.45 -2.42 19.91
C ALA A 59 -15.31 -1.28 20.51
N GLU A 60 -16.62 -1.48 20.63
CA GLU A 60 -17.52 -0.54 21.29
C GLU A 60 -17.16 -0.31 22.77
N ARG A 61 -16.77 -1.36 23.50
CA ARG A 61 -16.37 -1.25 24.92
C ARG A 61 -15.13 -0.38 25.11
N ILE A 62 -14.21 -0.39 24.16
CA ILE A 62 -12.97 0.38 24.21
C ILE A 62 -13.03 1.65 23.36
N ALA A 63 -14.21 2.02 22.85
CA ALA A 63 -14.44 3.23 22.06
C ALA A 63 -13.86 4.50 22.71
N HIS A 64 -14.05 4.64 24.01
CA HIS A 64 -13.54 5.77 24.78
C HIS A 64 -12.01 5.76 24.94
N LEU A 65 -11.35 4.64 24.65
CA LEU A 65 -9.90 4.44 24.77
C LEU A 65 -9.20 4.40 23.41
N ILE A 66 -9.91 4.48 22.28
CA ILE A 66 -9.31 4.33 20.95
C ILE A 66 -9.98 5.29 19.96
N PRO A 67 -9.20 6.07 19.19
CA PRO A 67 -9.75 7.00 18.20
C PRO A 67 -10.27 6.32 16.93
N ASP A 68 -9.67 5.20 16.51
CA ASP A 68 -10.09 4.44 15.33
C ASP A 68 -10.44 2.98 15.67
N PHE A 69 -11.72 2.65 15.49
CA PHE A 69 -12.23 1.29 15.62
C PHE A 69 -11.63 0.34 14.58
N THR A 70 -11.42 0.84 13.36
CA THR A 70 -11.07 0.02 12.20
C THR A 70 -9.74 -0.68 12.41
N SER A 71 -8.74 0.06 12.91
CA SER A 71 -7.41 -0.48 13.20
C SER A 71 -7.45 -1.61 14.24
N PHE A 72 -8.23 -1.45 15.30
CA PHE A 72 -8.39 -2.48 16.33
C PHE A 72 -9.10 -3.73 15.79
N GLU A 73 -10.21 -3.54 15.06
CA GLU A 73 -10.96 -4.64 14.45
C GLU A 73 -10.09 -5.44 13.47
N GLN A 74 -9.33 -4.75 12.62
CA GLN A 74 -8.43 -5.38 11.65
C GLN A 74 -7.36 -6.22 12.35
N GLU A 75 -6.73 -5.72 13.43
CA GLU A 75 -5.75 -6.48 14.18
C GLU A 75 -6.38 -7.73 14.82
N CYS A 76 -7.60 -7.61 15.36
CA CYS A 76 -8.33 -8.75 15.89
C CYS A 76 -8.59 -9.83 14.83
N TYR A 77 -9.13 -9.44 13.66
CA TYR A 77 -9.42 -10.39 12.59
C TYR A 77 -8.15 -11.04 12.03
N GLN A 78 -7.05 -10.29 11.91
CA GLN A 78 -5.76 -10.87 11.51
C GLN A 78 -5.24 -11.89 12.52
N ALA A 79 -5.31 -11.59 13.82
CA ALA A 79 -4.89 -12.50 14.87
C ALA A 79 -5.74 -13.77 14.90
N ILE A 80 -7.06 -13.63 14.83
CA ILE A 80 -8.01 -14.75 14.79
C ILE A 80 -7.77 -15.61 13.56
N GLY A 81 -7.74 -15.00 12.37
CA GLY A 81 -7.52 -15.72 11.11
C GLY A 81 -6.18 -16.45 11.10
N ARG A 82 -5.10 -15.83 11.59
CA ARG A 82 -3.79 -16.49 11.72
C ARG A 82 -3.83 -17.68 12.66
N THR A 83 -4.50 -17.56 13.81
CA THR A 83 -4.58 -18.67 14.76
C THR A 83 -5.42 -19.81 14.18
N LEU A 84 -6.55 -19.51 13.54
CA LEU A 84 -7.41 -20.52 12.90
C LEU A 84 -6.72 -21.22 11.72
N GLU A 85 -5.94 -20.49 10.92
CA GLU A 85 -5.10 -21.04 9.83
C GLU A 85 -4.14 -22.12 10.35
N ASN A 86 -3.61 -21.94 11.58
CA ASN A 86 -2.66 -22.88 12.20
C ASN A 86 -3.33 -23.99 13.03
N LEU A 87 -4.61 -23.86 13.39
CA LEU A 87 -5.30 -24.73 14.35
C LEU A 87 -6.39 -25.61 13.74
N ALA A 88 -6.39 -25.80 12.42
CA ALA A 88 -7.47 -26.46 11.65
C ALA A 88 -7.99 -27.79 12.24
N GLU A 89 -7.24 -28.49 13.10
CA GLU A 89 -7.61 -29.79 13.68
C GLU A 89 -7.66 -29.86 15.22
N ASN A 90 -7.37 -28.78 15.95
CA ASN A 90 -7.33 -28.87 17.42
C ASN A 90 -8.74 -28.74 18.01
N GLY A 91 -9.22 -29.79 18.69
CA GLY A 91 -10.54 -29.94 19.33
C GLY A 91 -10.86 -28.97 20.48
N ARG A 92 -10.26 -27.76 20.51
CA ARG A 92 -10.64 -26.68 21.41
C ARG A 92 -11.92 -26.00 20.92
N GLU A 93 -12.76 -25.57 21.85
CA GLU A 93 -13.96 -24.81 21.54
C GLU A 93 -13.60 -23.48 20.86
N LYS A 94 -13.99 -23.34 19.59
CA LYS A 94 -13.66 -22.18 18.73
C LYS A 94 -14.04 -20.85 19.36
N LYS A 95 -15.17 -20.80 20.06
CA LYS A 95 -15.68 -19.59 20.75
C LYS A 95 -14.75 -19.12 21.87
N ALA A 96 -14.32 -20.02 22.75
CA ALA A 96 -13.42 -19.69 23.85
C ALA A 96 -12.06 -19.18 23.33
N LEU A 97 -11.57 -19.80 22.24
CA LEU A 97 -10.35 -19.36 21.57
C LEU A 97 -10.48 -17.94 21.02
N ILE A 98 -11.55 -17.64 20.27
CA ILE A 98 -11.80 -16.30 19.72
C ILE A 98 -11.84 -15.25 20.82
N GLN A 99 -12.60 -15.49 21.90
CA GLN A 99 -12.71 -14.55 23.01
C GLN A 99 -11.38 -14.32 23.72
N ARG A 100 -10.57 -15.36 23.88
CA ARG A 100 -9.23 -15.25 24.44
C ARG A 100 -8.34 -14.37 23.55
N ILE A 101 -8.33 -14.60 22.24
CA ILE A 101 -7.53 -13.82 21.29
C ILE A 101 -7.93 -12.35 21.36
N ILE A 102 -9.23 -12.03 21.37
CA ILE A 102 -9.69 -10.63 21.45
C ILE A 102 -9.20 -9.95 22.73
N ARG A 103 -9.23 -10.63 23.88
CA ARG A 103 -8.72 -10.09 25.15
C ARG A 103 -7.21 -9.82 25.10
N GLU A 104 -6.43 -10.76 24.56
CA GLU A 104 -4.98 -10.62 24.40
C GLU A 104 -4.63 -9.46 23.44
N THR A 105 -5.31 -9.38 22.29
CA THR A 105 -5.14 -8.30 21.31
C THR A 105 -5.51 -6.95 21.93
N ARG A 106 -6.63 -6.84 22.64
CA ARG A 106 -7.02 -5.62 23.36
C ARG A 106 -5.95 -5.15 24.32
N HIS A 107 -5.43 -6.05 25.16
CA HIS A 107 -4.40 -5.69 26.14
C HIS A 107 -3.16 -5.13 25.46
N ARG A 108 -2.70 -5.79 24.39
CA ARG A 108 -1.57 -5.33 23.58
C ARG A 108 -1.84 -3.99 22.91
N PHE A 109 -3.00 -3.84 22.26
CA PHE A 109 -3.38 -2.64 21.52
C PHE A 109 -3.39 -1.40 22.43
N VAL A 110 -4.02 -1.52 23.60
CA VAL A 110 -4.09 -0.42 24.58
C VAL A 110 -2.72 -0.15 25.22
N LYS A 111 -1.93 -1.19 25.53
CA LYS A 111 -0.59 -1.04 26.12
C LYS A 111 0.37 -0.33 25.18
N ASN A 112 0.43 -0.77 23.92
CA ASN A 112 1.30 -0.17 22.90
C ASN A 112 0.91 1.29 22.58
N ARG A 113 -0.36 1.65 22.80
CA ARG A 113 -0.83 3.04 22.66
C ARG A 113 -0.30 3.93 23.78
N ARG A 114 -0.42 3.52 25.05
CA ARG A 114 0.04 4.34 26.20
C ARG A 114 1.51 4.75 26.04
N SER A 115 2.36 3.82 25.64
CA SER A 115 3.77 4.11 25.38
C SER A 115 4.01 5.09 24.23
N ARG A 116 3.10 5.24 23.27
CA ARG A 116 3.27 6.14 22.11
C ARG A 116 2.75 7.55 22.39
N ASP A 117 1.64 7.67 23.12
CA ASP A 117 1.05 8.96 23.48
C ASP A 117 1.87 9.67 24.59
N GLU A 118 2.50 8.94 25.51
CA GLU A 118 3.42 9.50 26.51
C GLU A 118 4.66 10.13 25.85
N ILE A 119 5.24 9.46 24.85
CA ILE A 119 6.38 9.99 24.06
C ILE A 119 5.99 11.25 23.26
N ALA A 120 4.73 11.34 22.80
CA ALA A 120 4.28 12.45 21.95
C ALA A 120 4.14 13.77 22.71
N ILE A 121 3.88 13.75 24.03
CA ILE A 121 3.73 14.98 24.84
C ILE A 121 5.10 15.48 25.30
N GLU A 122 6.01 14.58 25.67
CA GLU A 122 7.37 14.95 26.08
C GLU A 122 8.19 15.50 24.89
N ALA A 123 8.01 14.94 23.69
CA ALA A 123 8.70 15.41 22.48
C ALA A 123 8.26 16.81 21.99
N ILE A 124 7.13 17.33 22.46
CA ILE A 124 6.67 18.69 22.11
C ILE A 124 7.34 19.75 23.01
N ASN A 125 7.81 19.37 24.20
CA ASN A 125 8.26 20.33 25.21
C ASN A 125 9.77 20.52 25.29
N GLU A 126 10.60 19.61 24.76
CA GLU A 126 12.04 19.65 25.04
C GLU A 126 12.91 20.38 24.01
N GLU A 127 12.50 20.55 22.75
CA GLU A 127 13.31 21.32 21.79
C GLU A 127 12.39 21.95 20.74
N GLY A 128 12.13 23.25 20.90
CA GLY A 128 11.45 24.08 19.91
C GLY A 128 12.27 24.20 18.63
N THR A 129 12.38 23.11 17.87
CA THR A 129 12.71 23.18 16.45
C THR A 129 11.46 23.70 15.75
N VAL A 130 11.45 25.00 15.50
CA VAL A 130 10.49 25.61 14.58
C VAL A 130 10.58 24.82 13.28
N TRP A 131 9.54 24.07 12.98
CA TRP A 131 9.43 23.40 11.70
C TRP A 131 9.26 24.49 10.65
N GLU A 132 10.34 24.84 9.96
CA GLU A 132 10.28 25.63 8.74
C GLU A 132 10.00 24.66 7.59
N PRO A 133 8.93 24.86 6.80
CA PRO A 133 8.72 24.09 5.59
C PRO A 133 9.94 24.29 4.68
N GLU A 134 10.52 23.19 4.22
CA GLU A 134 11.56 23.23 3.20
C GLU A 134 11.04 24.02 1.99
N ASP A 135 11.78 25.05 1.56
CA ASP A 135 11.38 25.91 0.43
C ASP A 135 11.47 25.11 -0.88
N THR A 136 10.39 24.40 -1.18
CA THR A 136 10.26 23.54 -2.35
C THR A 136 10.20 24.32 -3.67
N LEU A 137 10.09 25.66 -3.66
CA LEU A 137 9.97 26.44 -4.88
C LEU A 137 11.26 26.43 -5.70
N ALA A 138 12.43 26.52 -5.04
CA ALA A 138 13.73 26.41 -5.70
C ALA A 138 13.94 25.04 -6.37
N SER A 139 13.40 23.96 -5.80
CA SER A 139 13.52 22.60 -6.37
C SER A 139 12.58 22.37 -7.56
N VAL A 140 11.44 23.06 -7.60
CA VAL A 140 10.44 22.90 -8.66
C VAL A 140 10.91 23.53 -9.96
N GLU A 141 11.55 24.71 -9.91
CA GLU A 141 12.05 25.40 -11.10
C GLU A 141 13.10 24.56 -11.85
N ASP A 142 14.09 24.03 -11.13
CA ASP A 142 15.11 23.15 -11.71
C ASP A 142 14.50 21.85 -12.27
N ALA A 143 13.54 21.25 -11.57
CA ALA A 143 12.85 20.04 -12.03
C ALA A 143 11.98 20.28 -13.27
N VAL A 144 11.39 21.47 -13.41
CA VAL A 144 10.63 21.88 -14.60
C VAL A 144 11.57 22.08 -15.79
N LEU A 145 12.68 22.80 -15.60
CA LEU A 145 13.68 23.01 -16.64
C LEU A 145 14.28 21.70 -17.15
N LEU A 146 14.56 20.74 -16.26
CA LEU A 146 15.04 19.41 -16.64
C LEU A 146 14.01 18.63 -17.48
N LYS A 147 12.72 18.70 -17.12
CA LYS A 147 11.64 18.06 -17.89
C LYS A 147 11.47 18.68 -19.27
N GLU A 148 11.58 20.00 -19.38
CA GLU A 148 11.52 20.72 -20.66
C GLU A 148 12.71 20.37 -21.56
N LYS A 149 13.95 20.38 -21.02
CA LYS A 149 15.15 19.95 -21.76
C LYS A 149 15.00 18.52 -22.29
N VAL A 150 14.54 17.59 -21.45
CA VAL A 150 14.35 16.19 -21.86
C VAL A 150 13.23 16.05 -22.90
N ALA A 151 12.15 16.82 -22.79
CA ALA A 151 11.08 16.84 -23.79
C ALA A 151 11.57 17.36 -25.15
N LEU A 152 12.43 18.38 -25.16
CA LEU A 152 13.07 18.89 -26.38
C LEU A 152 13.99 17.85 -27.03
N LEU A 153 14.78 17.11 -26.25
CA LEU A 153 15.65 16.03 -26.76
C LEU A 153 14.89 14.87 -27.44
N ALA A 154 13.58 14.75 -27.17
CA ALA A 154 12.70 13.76 -27.76
C ALA A 154 11.76 14.34 -28.82
N GLN A 155 11.78 15.64 -29.09
CA GLN A 155 10.77 16.33 -29.90
C GLN A 155 10.67 15.78 -31.33
N ASP A 156 11.78 15.32 -31.91
CA ASP A 156 11.85 14.87 -33.30
C ASP A 156 11.78 13.34 -33.48
N ASP A 157 11.66 12.58 -32.38
CA ASP A 157 11.67 11.11 -32.44
C ASP A 157 10.52 10.52 -31.61
N GLU A 158 9.54 9.94 -32.31
CA GLU A 158 8.36 9.31 -31.70
C GLU A 158 8.71 8.16 -30.75
N ARG A 159 9.83 7.46 -30.97
CA ARG A 159 10.28 6.39 -30.08
C ARG A 159 10.80 6.97 -28.77
N LYS A 160 11.54 8.09 -28.82
CA LYS A 160 12.00 8.81 -27.62
C LYS A 160 10.82 9.38 -26.83
N LYS A 161 9.82 9.94 -27.51
CA LYS A 161 8.59 10.42 -26.85
C LYS A 161 7.87 9.31 -26.09
N LEU A 162 7.74 8.13 -26.70
CA LEU A 162 7.12 6.99 -26.02
C LEU A 162 7.91 6.54 -24.81
N ILE A 163 9.25 6.52 -24.90
CA ILE A 163 10.11 6.16 -23.77
C ILE A 163 9.91 7.14 -22.61
N LEU A 164 9.90 8.45 -22.88
CA LEU A 164 9.67 9.47 -21.86
C LEU A 164 8.29 9.37 -21.22
N ASP A 165 7.23 9.22 -22.02
CA ASP A 165 5.86 9.04 -21.51
C ASP A 165 5.74 7.77 -20.66
N THR A 166 6.49 6.72 -20.98
CA THR A 166 6.51 5.49 -20.17
C THR A 166 7.25 5.70 -18.84
N TRP A 167 8.34 6.47 -18.85
CA TRP A 167 9.10 6.82 -17.64
C TRP A 167 8.34 7.77 -16.72
N THR A 168 7.63 8.77 -17.24
CA THR A 168 6.81 9.70 -16.43
C THR A 168 5.66 8.98 -15.73
N ARG A 169 5.15 7.89 -16.31
CA ARG A 169 4.16 6.99 -15.70
C ARG A 169 4.76 6.05 -14.64
N GLY A 170 6.07 6.10 -14.40
CA GLY A 170 6.76 5.32 -13.38
C GLY A 170 7.25 3.94 -13.82
N CYS A 171 7.13 3.59 -15.12
CA CYS A 171 7.66 2.34 -15.65
C CYS A 171 9.09 2.58 -16.18
N THR A 172 10.10 2.25 -15.35
CA THR A 172 11.53 2.41 -15.69
C THR A 172 12.21 1.10 -16.08
N ASN A 173 11.46 0.00 -16.19
CA ASN A 173 11.99 -1.30 -16.59
C ASN A 173 12.22 -1.35 -18.10
N ASP A 174 13.48 -1.24 -18.53
CA ASP A 174 13.89 -1.28 -19.94
C ASP A 174 13.35 -2.50 -20.71
N THR A 175 13.10 -3.63 -20.04
CA THR A 175 12.55 -4.83 -20.70
C THR A 175 11.09 -4.59 -21.12
N GLU A 176 10.28 -4.01 -20.25
CA GLU A 176 8.87 -3.70 -20.52
C GLU A 176 8.77 -2.60 -21.59
N VAL A 177 9.55 -1.53 -21.44
CA VAL A 177 9.61 -0.44 -22.42
C VAL A 177 10.07 -0.95 -23.80
N SER A 178 11.07 -1.83 -23.85
CA SER A 178 11.56 -2.40 -25.12
C SER A 178 10.53 -3.29 -25.82
N THR A 179 9.68 -3.97 -25.04
CA THR A 179 8.60 -4.81 -25.58
C THR A 179 7.48 -3.95 -26.14
N LEU A 180 7.12 -2.87 -25.43
CA LEU A 180 6.14 -1.89 -25.88
C LEU A 180 6.60 -1.20 -27.18
N LEU A 181 7.89 -0.83 -27.27
CA LEU A 181 8.47 -0.27 -28.48
C LEU A 181 8.43 -1.26 -29.65
N ALA A 182 8.75 -2.53 -29.41
CA ALA A 182 8.69 -3.57 -30.43
C ALA A 182 7.25 -3.80 -30.94
N GLN A 183 6.26 -3.77 -30.05
CA GLN A 183 4.84 -3.89 -30.41
C GLN A 183 4.35 -2.71 -31.25
N ARG A 184 4.78 -1.48 -30.93
CA ARG A 184 4.26 -0.27 -31.58
C ARG A 184 5.00 0.13 -32.86
N PHE A 185 6.31 -0.04 -32.90
CA PHE A 185 7.17 0.40 -34.01
C PHE A 185 7.81 -0.76 -34.79
N GLY A 186 7.52 -2.00 -34.40
CA GLY A 186 8.13 -3.20 -34.98
C GLY A 186 9.59 -3.40 -34.56
N GLY A 187 10.21 -4.48 -35.04
CA GLY A 187 11.61 -4.82 -34.76
C GLY A 187 11.84 -5.63 -33.49
N ASN A 188 13.11 -5.89 -33.16
CA ASN A 188 13.49 -6.81 -32.09
C ASN A 188 13.67 -6.08 -30.75
N ALA A 189 13.05 -6.59 -29.68
CA ALA A 189 13.14 -6.01 -28.33
C ALA A 189 14.59 -5.78 -27.82
N PRO A 190 15.58 -6.67 -28.07
CA PRO A 190 16.97 -6.39 -27.70
C PRO A 190 17.56 -5.14 -28.37
N SER A 191 17.17 -4.84 -29.61
CA SER A 191 17.61 -3.63 -30.32
C SER A 191 16.99 -2.38 -29.70
N HIS A 192 15.70 -2.43 -29.36
CA HIS A 192 15.02 -1.35 -28.64
C HIS A 192 15.58 -1.13 -27.24
N ARG A 193 16.01 -2.18 -26.54
CA ARG A 193 16.70 -2.05 -25.26
C ARG A 193 18.01 -1.26 -25.38
N LYS A 194 18.83 -1.58 -26.38
CA LYS A 194 20.06 -0.81 -26.66
C LYS A 194 19.75 0.64 -27.01
N PHE A 195 18.66 0.89 -27.74
CA PHE A 195 18.20 2.24 -28.08
C PHE A 195 17.80 3.03 -26.83
N ILE A 196 17.02 2.42 -25.92
CA ILE A 196 16.64 3.04 -24.62
C ILE A 196 17.89 3.41 -23.81
N GLN A 197 18.86 2.50 -23.71
CA GLN A 197 20.10 2.75 -22.97
C GLN A 197 20.89 3.92 -23.56
N ARG A 198 21.05 3.98 -24.88
CA ARG A 198 21.72 5.09 -25.57
C ARG A 198 20.99 6.40 -25.35
N PHE A 199 19.66 6.39 -25.44
CA PHE A 199 18.85 7.57 -25.19
C PHE A 199 18.99 8.05 -23.75
N ARG A 200 19.00 7.14 -22.78
CA ARG A 200 19.23 7.44 -21.37
C ARG A 200 20.59 8.10 -21.13
N SER A 201 21.67 7.53 -21.69
CA SER A 201 23.00 8.12 -21.60
C SER A 201 23.08 9.49 -22.27
N ASN A 202 22.39 9.68 -23.39
CA ASN A 202 22.32 10.99 -24.05
C ASN A 202 21.62 12.02 -23.16
N CYS A 203 20.45 11.70 -22.60
CA CYS A 203 19.77 12.58 -21.66
C CYS A 203 20.65 12.90 -20.44
N GLN A 204 21.32 11.91 -19.86
CA GLN A 204 22.23 12.16 -18.73
C GLN A 204 23.33 13.16 -19.08
N ARG A 205 23.99 12.99 -20.24
CA ARG A 205 25.05 13.89 -20.69
C ARG A 205 24.56 15.32 -20.88
N GLU A 206 23.42 15.50 -21.55
CA GLU A 206 22.84 16.82 -21.85
C GLU A 206 22.25 17.52 -20.61
N LEU A 207 21.89 16.77 -19.57
CA LEU A 207 21.41 17.35 -18.30
C LEU A 207 22.55 17.72 -17.35
N THR A 208 23.74 17.12 -17.51
CA THR A 208 24.95 17.43 -16.73
C THR A 208 25.89 18.44 -17.39
N ALA A 209 25.62 18.84 -18.63
CA ALA A 209 26.37 19.83 -19.40
C ALA A 209 25.77 21.23 -19.21
#